data_AF-A0A2P4QZ61-F1
#
_entry.id   AF-A0A2P4QZ61-F1
#
_cell.length_a   1.000
_cell.length_b   1.000
_cell.length_c   1.000
_cell.angle_alpha   90.00
_cell.angle_beta   90.00
_cell.angle_gamma   90.00
#
_symmetry.space_group_name_H-M   'P 1'
#
loop_
_entity.id
_entity.type
_entity.pdbx_description
1 polymer ?
#
loop_
_entity_poly.entity_id
_entity_poly.type
_entity_poly.pdbx_seq_one_letter_code
_entity_poly.pdbx_strand_id
1 'polypeptide(L)'
;YKNLMIQCWDASPSKRPDINTLLDEIDKLNFHYQNNSNESTKLEENDRSETNSLENYTSNSKLFTSKVHQFENLSEPRNATEGIYYNIKYIKRKKFNTN
;
A
#
# COMPACT_ATOMS: atom_id res chain seq x y z
N TYR A 1 -10.12 6.57 -3.67
CA TYR A 1 -9.16 5.66 -3.01
C TYR A 1 -8.30 4.86 -3.98
N LYS A 2 -8.84 3.90 -4.75
CA LYS A 2 -8.05 2.96 -5.60
C LYS A 2 -7.04 3.65 -6.53
N ASN A 3 -7.46 4.71 -7.22
CA ASN A 3 -6.58 5.46 -8.14
C ASN A 3 -5.43 6.18 -7.41
N LEU A 4 -5.68 6.68 -6.18
CA LEU A 4 -4.66 7.32 -5.35
C LEU A 4 -3.59 6.30 -4.93
N MET A 5 -4.00 5.09 -4.53
CA MET A 5 -3.06 4.01 -4.21
C MET A 5 -2.18 3.62 -5.40
N ILE A 6 -2.77 3.49 -6.59
CA ILE A 6 -2.04 3.15 -7.81
C ILE A 6 -0.96 4.20 -8.10
N GLN A 7 -1.27 5.49 -7.93
CA GLN A 7 -0.31 6.58 -8.11
C GLN A 7 0.81 6.58 -7.06
N CYS A 8 0.50 6.31 -5.79
CA CYS A 8 1.51 6.17 -4.74
C CYS A 8 2.50 5.02 -5.00
N TRP A 9 2.08 4.01 -5.76
CA TRP A 9 2.88 2.86 -6.16
C TRP A 9 3.53 2.99 -7.54
N ASP A 10 3.51 4.17 -8.16
CA ASP A 10 4.22 4.35 -9.44
C ASP A 10 5.73 4.12 -9.26
N ALA A 11 6.35 3.44 -10.22
CA ALA A 11 7.78 3.17 -10.23
C ALA A 11 8.61 4.45 -10.36
N SER A 12 8.07 5.47 -11.03
CA SER A 12 8.69 6.77 -11.20
C SER A 12 8.39 7.66 -9.99
N PRO A 13 9.38 8.13 -9.22
CA PRO A 13 9.15 9.00 -8.06
C PRO A 13 8.41 10.29 -8.42
N SER A 14 8.64 10.84 -9.61
CA SER A 14 7.98 12.06 -10.11
C SER A 14 6.50 11.92 -10.41
N LYS A 15 6.01 10.67 -10.56
CA LYS A 15 4.58 10.38 -10.77
C LYS A 15 3.85 10.09 -9.46
N ARG A 16 4.58 9.95 -8.35
CA ARG A 16 3.98 9.84 -7.03
C ARG A 16 3.53 11.22 -6.58
N PRO A 17 2.35 11.34 -5.96
CA PRO A 17 1.95 12.60 -5.35
C PRO A 17 2.96 12.98 -4.26
N ASP A 18 3.21 14.27 -4.11
CA ASP A 18 3.90 14.77 -2.93
C ASP A 18 3.04 14.57 -1.67
N ILE A 19 3.67 14.72 -0.50
CA ILE A 19 3.01 14.44 0.78
C ILE A 19 1.80 15.35 1.03
N ASN A 20 1.86 16.61 0.61
CA ASN A 20 0.76 17.56 0.83
C ASN A 20 -0.41 17.21 -0.09
N THR A 21 -0.13 16.94 -1.38
CA THR A 21 -1.16 16.47 -2.33
C THR A 21 -1.82 15.18 -1.86
N LEU A 22 -1.04 14.22 -1.30
CA LEU A 22 -1.59 12.99 -0.78
C LEU A 22 -2.55 13.23 0.40
N LEU A 23 -2.17 14.11 1.34
CA LEU A 23 -3.01 14.47 2.49
C LEU A 23 -4.31 15.13 2.04
N ASP A 24 -4.24 16.09 1.13
CA ASP A 24 -5.42 16.78 0.59
C ASP A 24 -6.40 15.80 -0.07
N GLU A 25 -5.90 14.83 -0.84
CA GLU A 25 -6.73 13.81 -1.49
C GLU A 25 -7.37 12.83 -0.48
N ILE A 26 -6.68 12.50 0.62
CA ILE A 26 -7.22 11.68 1.70
C ILE A 26 -8.31 12.45 2.45
N ASP A 27 -8.10 13.73 2.76
CA ASP A 27 -9.07 14.56 3.45
C ASP A 27 -10.35 14.75 2.63
N LYS A 28 -10.23 14.98 1.32
CA LYS A 28 -11.38 15.00 0.39
C LYS A 28 -12.15 13.69 0.42
N LEU A 29 -11.46 12.55 0.35
CA LEU A 29 -12.09 11.23 0.43
C LEU A 29 -12.83 11.05 1.75
N ASN A 30 -12.18 11.37 2.87
CA ASN A 30 -12.78 11.26 4.19
C ASN A 30 -14.02 12.14 4.32
N PHE A 31 -13.94 13.40 3.88
CA PHE A 31 -15.08 14.32 3.84
C PHE A 31 -16.26 13.76 3.04
N HIS A 32 -15.99 13.19 1.85
CA HIS A 32 -17.03 12.53 1.06
C HIS A 32 -17.67 11.36 1.81
N TYR A 33 -16.88 10.52 2.48
CA TYR A 33 -17.44 9.39 3.25
C TYR A 33 -18.27 9.86 4.43
N GLN A 34 -17.81 10.86 5.19
CA GLN A 34 -18.56 11.41 6.33
C GLN A 34 -19.87 12.07 5.88
N ASN A 35 -19.83 12.82 4.78
CA ASN A 35 -21.01 13.52 4.27
C ASN A 35 -22.01 12.62 3.55
N ASN A 36 -21.58 11.47 3.01
CA ASN A 36 -22.48 10.47 2.44
C ASN A 36 -22.96 9.46 3.50
N SER A 37 -22.30 9.39 4.67
CA SER A 37 -22.66 8.49 5.77
C SER A 37 -23.94 8.90 6.48
N ASN A 38 -24.33 10.18 6.43
CA ASN A 38 -25.63 10.65 6.94
C ASN A 38 -26.85 10.00 6.26
N GLU A 39 -26.69 9.36 5.09
CA GLU A 39 -27.74 8.61 4.40
C GLU A 39 -27.69 7.10 4.74
N SER A 40 -26.54 6.58 5.17
CA SER A 40 -26.32 5.15 5.44
C SER A 40 -26.38 4.76 6.92
N THR A 41 -26.28 5.70 7.86
CA THR A 41 -26.33 5.41 9.32
C THR A 41 -27.68 4.92 9.83
N LYS A 42 -28.75 4.95 9.01
CA LYS A 42 -30.07 4.43 9.39
C LYS A 42 -30.22 2.91 9.32
N LEU A 43 -29.31 2.18 8.67
CA LEU A 43 -29.48 0.73 8.44
C LEU A 43 -28.67 -0.15 9.41
N GLU A 44 -27.60 0.33 10.03
CA GLU A 44 -26.69 -0.53 10.82
C GLU A 44 -27.01 -0.63 12.33
N GLU A 45 -27.93 0.18 12.87
CA GLU A 45 -28.28 0.07 14.30
C GLU A 45 -29.13 -1.16 14.64
N ASN A 46 -29.75 -1.83 13.66
CA ASN A 46 -30.58 -3.02 13.91
C ASN A 46 -29.81 -4.36 13.91
N ASP A 47 -28.59 -4.41 13.36
CA ASP A 47 -27.83 -5.67 13.18
C ASP A 47 -26.75 -5.94 14.25
N ARG A 48 -26.57 -5.03 15.21
CA ARG A 48 -25.56 -5.18 16.28
C ARG A 48 -26.05 -5.96 17.52
N SER A 49 -27.25 -6.54 17.50
CA SER A 49 -27.86 -7.21 18.66
C SER A 49 -27.53 -8.70 18.82
N GLU A 50 -26.87 -9.35 17.86
CA GLU A 50 -26.61 -10.80 17.92
C GLU A 50 -25.13 -11.11 17.72
N THR A 51 -24.30 -10.96 18.75
CA THR A 51 -23.01 -11.70 18.88
C THR A 51 -22.42 -11.53 20.29
N ASN A 52 -23.21 -11.79 21.33
CA ASN A 52 -22.66 -12.09 22.66
C ASN A 52 -22.74 -13.60 22.90
N SER A 53 -22.02 -14.38 22.08
CA SER A 53 -21.63 -15.75 22.44
C SER A 53 -20.18 -15.71 22.93
N LEU A 54 -20.01 -15.35 24.20
CA LEU A 54 -18.78 -15.49 24.95
C LEU A 54 -18.61 -16.98 25.30
N GLU A 55 -18.24 -17.79 24.32
CA GLU A 55 -18.03 -19.22 24.51
C GLU A 55 -16.52 -19.51 24.53
N ASN A 56 -16.00 -19.60 25.76
CA ASN A 56 -14.83 -20.39 26.16
C ASN A 56 -13.53 -20.19 25.36
N TYR A 57 -12.72 -19.21 25.77
CA TYR A 57 -11.28 -19.15 25.49
C TYR A 57 -10.53 -20.26 26.27
N THR A 58 -10.88 -21.51 26.03
CA THR A 58 -10.13 -22.67 26.50
C THR A 58 -8.92 -22.85 25.60
N SER A 59 -7.79 -22.36 26.08
CA SER A 59 -6.45 -22.94 25.90
C SER A 59 -6.25 -23.80 24.66
N ASN A 60 -6.18 -23.17 23.49
CA ASN A 60 -5.49 -23.77 22.36
C ASN A 60 -4.59 -22.70 21.76
N SER A 61 -3.42 -22.51 22.39
CA SER A 61 -2.28 -21.85 21.77
C SER A 61 -1.77 -22.75 20.64
N LYS A 62 -2.60 -22.92 19.61
CA LYS A 62 -2.20 -23.49 18.34
C LYS A 62 -1.19 -22.51 17.79
N LEU A 63 0.09 -22.80 18.01
CA LEU A 63 1.19 -22.04 17.44
C LEU A 63 0.99 -22.05 15.93
N PHE A 64 0.45 -20.94 15.41
CA PHE A 64 0.33 -20.73 13.98
C PHE A 64 1.76 -20.63 13.45
N THR A 65 2.30 -21.74 12.94
CA THR A 65 3.52 -21.68 12.17
C THR A 65 3.15 -21.02 10.84
N SER A 66 3.61 -19.78 10.64
CA SER A 66 3.48 -19.13 9.34
C SER A 66 4.18 -20.01 8.29
N LYS A 67 3.46 -20.38 7.23
CA LYS A 67 4.04 -21.17 6.14
C LYS A 67 5.08 -20.31 5.41
N VAL A 68 6.32 -20.79 5.33
CA VAL A 68 7.37 -20.13 4.53
C VAL A 68 7.07 -20.40 3.05
N HIS A 69 6.73 -19.35 2.31
CA HIS A 69 6.58 -19.42 0.86
C HIS A 69 7.94 -19.18 0.20
N GLN A 70 8.45 -20.17 -0.54
CA GLN A 70 9.61 -20.01 -1.41
C GLN A 70 9.12 -19.45 -2.75
N PHE A 71 9.53 -18.23 -3.07
CA PHE A 71 9.20 -17.59 -4.34
C PHE A 71 10.30 -17.91 -5.36
N GLU A 72 10.15 -19.00 -6.09
CA GLU A 72 10.96 -19.28 -7.28
C GLU A 72 10.30 -18.61 -8.50
N ASN A 73 11.09 -18.00 -9.39
CA ASN A 73 10.65 -17.30 -10.61
C ASN A 73 9.77 -16.04 -10.39
N LEU A 74 10.18 -15.12 -9.51
CA LEU A 74 9.56 -13.79 -9.47
C LEU A 74 9.79 -13.03 -10.78
N SER A 75 8.78 -12.30 -11.25
CA SER A 75 8.96 -11.32 -12.32
C SER A 75 10.04 -10.31 -11.93
N GLU A 76 10.76 -9.79 -12.92
CA GLU A 76 11.84 -8.83 -12.66
C GLU A 76 11.34 -7.68 -11.76
N PRO A 77 12.12 -7.32 -10.72
CA PRO A 77 11.73 -6.26 -9.81
C PRO A 77 11.59 -4.95 -10.59
N ARG A 78 10.37 -4.44 -10.67
CA ARG A 78 10.04 -3.20 -11.40
C ARG A 78 10.60 -1.93 -10.73
N ASN A 79 11.28 -2.04 -9.59
CA ASN A 79 11.64 -0.90 -8.76
C ASN A 79 13.17 -0.74 -8.62
N ALA A 80 13.64 0.45 -9.04
CA ALA A 80 14.90 1.15 -8.74
C ALA A 80 16.23 0.79 -9.46
N THR A 81 16.35 -0.29 -10.23
CA THR A 81 17.68 -0.66 -10.78
C THR A 81 18.05 0.02 -12.10
N GLU A 82 17.08 0.35 -12.97
CA GLU A 82 17.39 0.96 -14.28
C GLU A 82 18.11 2.32 -14.13
N GLY A 83 17.65 3.18 -13.22
CA GLY A 83 18.28 4.48 -12.95
C GLY A 83 19.71 4.36 -12.43
N ILE A 84 20.02 3.33 -11.64
CA ILE A 84 21.36 3.09 -11.08
C ILE A 84 22.31 2.59 -12.18
N TYR A 85 21.85 1.69 -13.05
CA TYR A 85 22.67 1.16 -14.15
C TYR A 85 23.11 2.26 -15.14
N TYR A 86 22.20 3.15 -15.55
CA TYR A 86 22.54 4.25 -16.46
C TYR A 86 23.53 5.24 -15.83
N ASN A 87 23.37 5.57 -14.54
CA ASN A 87 24.30 6.45 -13.82
C ASN A 87 25.70 5.84 -13.69
N ILE A 88 25.80 4.55 -13.34
CA ILE A 88 27.10 3.85 -13.26
C ILE A 88 27.77 3.81 -14.64
N LYS A 89 27.01 3.51 -15.71
CA LYS A 89 27.54 3.49 -17.09
C LYS A 89 28.04 4.87 -17.52
N TYR A 90 27.28 5.93 -17.21
CA TYR A 90 27.66 7.31 -17.49
C TYR A 90 28.94 7.72 -16.75
N ILE A 91 29.03 7.44 -15.45
CA ILE A 91 30.22 7.75 -14.63
C ILE A 91 31.44 6.98 -15.14
N LYS A 92 31.30 5.69 -15.46
CA LYS A 92 32.38 4.89 -16.06
C LYS A 92 32.86 5.51 -17.37
N ARG A 93 31.94 5.83 -18.28
CA ARG A 93 32.27 6.43 -19.58
C ARG A 93 32.98 7.79 -19.43
N LYS A 94 32.58 8.62 -18.46
CA LYS A 94 33.27 9.89 -18.17
C LYS A 94 34.70 9.66 -17.68
N LYS A 95 34.91 8.70 -16.76
CA LYS A 95 36.25 8.35 -16.25
C LYS A 95 37.21 7.82 -17.32
N PHE A 96 36.71 7.08 -18.32
CA PHE A 96 37.55 6.59 -19.41
C PHE A 96 37.93 7.66 -20.44
N ASN A 97 37.14 8.72 -20.58
CA ASN A 97 37.40 9.82 -21.53
C ASN A 97 38.23 10.97 -20.94
N THR A 98 38.74 10.83 -19.70
CA THR A 98 39.54 11.87 -19.01
C THR A 98 41.01 11.50 -18.79
N ASN A 99 41.49 10.43 -19.45
CA ASN A 99 42.91 10.09 -19.62
C ASN A 99 43.27 10.17 -21.10
#